data_AF-A0A162DQZ3-F1
#
_entry.id   AF-A0A162DQZ3-F1
#
_cell.length_a   1.000
_cell.length_b   1.000
_cell.length_c   1.000
_cell.angle_alpha   90.00
_cell.angle_beta   90.00
_cell.angle_gamma   90.00
#
_symmetry.space_group_name_H-M   'P 1'
#
loop_
_entity.id
_entity.type
_entity.pdbx_description
1 polymer ?
#
loop_
_entity_poly.entity_id
_entity_poly.type
_entity_poly.pdbx_seq_one_letter_code
_entity_poly.pdbx_strand_id
1 'polypeptide(L)'
;MSTPAPSFEQAIEITAQWLRLWEEGELSDEVLADRVSELVASRDGARGFFVVSLAGDSPLMDRLPEALVMQLRAAGDGVVDLTVRNLAMSTAMAMHHQRAGDMTQQAGSKRVTSRCTELLRLLEPKSVKTRLEQLLEAVEHTRGEDVAFLNRWGYDDEQKQAITASIEAIAET
;
A
#
# COMPACT_ATOMS: atom_id res chain seq x y z
N MET A 1 -21.79 6.54 22.19
CA MET A 1 -22.19 6.15 20.82
C MET A 1 -20.95 6.30 19.97
N SER A 2 -20.41 5.21 19.41
CA SER A 2 -19.25 5.29 18.52
C SER A 2 -19.69 5.90 17.20
N THR A 3 -18.99 6.93 16.73
CA THR A 3 -19.18 7.51 15.40
C THR A 3 -18.99 6.42 14.35
N PRO A 4 -19.85 6.32 13.32
CA PRO A 4 -19.67 5.33 12.26
C PRO A 4 -18.33 5.56 11.55
N ALA A 5 -17.66 4.46 11.17
CA ALA A 5 -16.43 4.54 10.40
C ALA A 5 -16.67 5.27 9.06
N PRO A 6 -15.69 6.06 8.56
CA PRO A 6 -15.81 6.72 7.27
C PRO A 6 -16.01 5.72 6.13
N SER A 7 -16.83 6.08 5.14
CA SER A 7 -16.86 5.40 3.84
C SER A 7 -15.53 5.56 3.10
N PHE A 8 -15.34 4.79 2.02
CA PHE A 8 -14.12 4.84 1.21
C PHE A 8 -13.90 6.24 0.61
N GLU A 9 -14.95 6.85 0.06
CA GLU A 9 -14.89 8.19 -0.52
C GLU A 9 -14.57 9.25 0.53
N GLN A 10 -15.20 9.16 1.71
CA GLN A 10 -14.90 10.05 2.83
C GLN A 10 -13.46 9.89 3.32
N ALA A 11 -12.95 8.66 3.37
CA ALA A 11 -11.58 8.38 3.76
C ALA A 11 -10.55 8.98 2.79
N ILE A 12 -10.84 9.01 1.49
CA ILE A 12 -10.02 9.71 0.48
C ILE A 12 -9.98 11.21 0.79
N GLU A 13 -11.14 11.84 0.99
CA GLU A 13 -11.24 13.28 1.24
C GLU A 13 -10.54 13.68 2.55
N ILE A 14 -10.77 12.91 3.62
CA ILE A 14 -10.14 13.08 4.93
C ILE A 14 -8.62 12.98 4.80
N THR A 15 -8.12 11.94 4.12
CA THR A 15 -6.68 11.75 3.92
C THR A 15 -6.08 12.91 3.14
N ALA A 16 -6.69 13.31 2.02
CA ALA A 16 -6.18 14.42 1.22
C ALA A 16 -6.13 15.74 2.02
N GLN A 17 -7.10 15.97 2.90
CA GLN A 17 -7.08 17.13 3.80
C GLN A 17 -5.94 17.03 4.83
N TRP A 18 -5.77 15.89 5.50
CA TRP A 18 -4.72 15.72 6.50
C TRP A 18 -3.31 15.85 5.92
N LEU A 19 -3.07 15.32 4.72
CA LEU A 19 -1.78 15.45 4.05
C LEU A 19 -1.46 16.91 3.75
N ARG A 20 -2.43 17.70 3.25
CA ARG A 20 -2.23 19.14 3.05
C ARG A 20 -1.90 19.87 4.34
N LEU A 21 -2.69 19.65 5.40
CA LEU A 21 -2.46 20.30 6.69
C LEU A 21 -1.10 19.93 7.29
N TRP A 22 -0.66 18.68 7.12
CA TRP A 22 0.64 18.21 7.56
C TRP A 22 1.78 18.86 6.75
N GLU A 23 1.65 18.94 5.42
CA GLU A 23 2.61 19.62 4.55
C GLU A 23 2.72 21.13 4.83
N GLU A 24 1.62 21.77 5.20
CA GLU A 24 1.56 23.18 5.63
C GLU A 24 2.10 23.40 7.05
N GLY A 25 2.41 22.33 7.78
CA GLY A 25 2.89 22.37 9.18
C GLY A 25 1.80 22.68 10.21
N GLU A 26 0.53 22.66 9.80
CA GLU A 26 -0.63 22.85 10.68
C GLU A 26 -0.98 21.60 11.50
N LEU A 27 -0.41 20.45 11.13
CA LEU A 27 -0.67 19.16 11.75
C LEU A 27 0.68 18.48 12.03
N SER A 28 0.94 18.11 13.28
CA SER A 28 2.21 17.46 13.67
C SER A 28 2.23 15.97 13.33
N ASP A 29 3.42 15.37 13.29
CA ASP A 29 3.61 13.95 13.02
C ASP A 29 2.78 13.06 13.96
N GLU A 30 2.72 13.38 15.25
CA GLU A 30 1.98 12.64 16.26
C GLU A 30 0.47 12.74 16.05
N VAL A 31 -0.02 13.96 15.76
CA VAL A 31 -1.44 14.18 15.48
C VAL A 31 -1.87 13.47 14.19
N LEU A 32 -1.00 13.43 13.18
CA LEU A 32 -1.25 12.69 11.95
C LEU A 32 -1.35 11.20 12.24
N ALA A 33 -0.35 10.67 12.95
CA ALA A 33 -0.26 9.27 13.28
C ALA A 33 -1.49 8.78 14.03
N ASP A 34 -1.92 9.51 15.08
CA ASP A 34 -3.10 9.15 15.87
C ASP A 34 -4.37 9.14 15.01
N ARG A 35 -4.57 10.17 14.17
CA ARG A 35 -5.72 10.25 13.26
C ARG A 35 -5.73 9.14 12.20
N VAL A 36 -4.56 8.84 11.63
CA VAL A 36 -4.42 7.73 10.68
C VAL A 36 -4.70 6.40 11.35
N SER A 37 -4.28 6.19 12.61
CA SER A 37 -4.55 4.96 13.37
C SER A 37 -6.05 4.66 13.46
N GLU A 38 -6.87 5.68 13.72
CA GLU A 38 -8.32 5.56 13.77
C GLU A 38 -8.92 5.27 12.40
N LEU A 39 -8.39 5.92 11.36
CA LEU A 39 -8.88 5.75 9.98
C LEU A 39 -8.61 4.33 9.46
N VAL A 40 -7.39 3.83 9.65
CA VAL A 40 -6.97 2.51 9.13
C VAL A 40 -7.54 1.34 9.94
N ALA A 41 -8.18 1.59 11.08
CA ALA A 41 -8.88 0.56 11.86
C ALA A 41 -10.09 -0.04 11.12
N SER A 42 -10.56 0.61 10.04
CA SER A 42 -11.60 0.10 9.16
C SER A 42 -11.05 -0.20 7.77
N ARG A 43 -11.64 -1.18 7.07
CA ARG A 43 -11.23 -1.56 5.72
C ARG A 43 -11.34 -0.39 4.73
N ASP A 44 -12.45 0.33 4.75
CA ASP A 44 -12.66 1.44 3.81
C ASP A 44 -11.81 2.66 4.16
N GLY A 45 -11.60 2.94 5.44
CA GLY A 45 -10.65 3.95 5.90
C GLY A 45 -9.22 3.66 5.47
N ALA A 46 -8.74 2.42 5.68
CA ALA A 46 -7.41 2.01 5.25
C ALA A 46 -7.23 2.08 3.73
N ARG A 47 -8.23 1.65 2.96
CA ARG A 47 -8.22 1.77 1.50
C ARG A 47 -8.15 3.22 1.04
N GLY A 48 -8.95 4.11 1.64
CA GLY A 48 -8.96 5.53 1.31
C GLY A 48 -7.63 6.19 1.63
N PHE A 49 -7.05 5.86 2.77
CA PHE A 49 -5.72 6.33 3.16
C PHE A 49 -4.66 5.93 2.11
N PHE A 50 -4.54 4.63 1.82
CA PHE A 50 -3.48 4.15 0.93
C PHE A 50 -3.63 4.61 -0.52
N VAL A 51 -4.85 4.75 -1.05
CA VAL A 51 -5.07 5.26 -2.41
C VAL A 51 -4.50 6.68 -2.56
N VAL A 52 -4.64 7.52 -1.53
CA VAL A 52 -4.14 8.89 -1.56
C VAL A 52 -2.65 8.94 -1.24
N SER A 53 -2.23 8.32 -0.13
CA SER A 53 -0.86 8.46 0.38
C SER A 53 0.18 7.78 -0.50
N LEU A 54 -0.14 6.62 -1.11
CA LEU A 54 0.80 5.91 -1.97
C LEU A 54 0.91 6.55 -3.35
N ALA A 55 -0.22 6.92 -3.96
CA ALA A 55 -0.25 7.38 -5.35
C ALA A 55 -0.07 8.89 -5.50
N GLY A 56 -0.39 9.68 -4.47
CA GLY A 56 -0.30 11.14 -4.50
C GLY A 56 1.12 11.70 -4.44
N ASP A 57 1.24 13.02 -4.62
CA ASP A 57 2.53 13.72 -4.63
C ASP A 57 3.02 14.13 -3.23
N SER A 58 2.22 13.87 -2.20
CA SER A 58 2.60 14.11 -0.82
C SER A 58 3.91 13.39 -0.46
N PRO A 59 4.83 14.02 0.28
CA PRO A 59 6.09 13.40 0.67
C PRO A 59 5.93 12.43 1.84
N LEU A 60 4.73 12.27 2.42
CA LEU A 60 4.51 11.46 3.62
C LEU A 60 5.09 10.04 3.50
N MET A 61 4.86 9.36 2.38
CA MET A 61 5.32 7.99 2.18
C MET A 61 6.81 7.89 1.81
N ASP A 62 7.45 9.01 1.45
CA ASP A 62 8.89 9.09 1.19
C ASP A 62 9.66 9.59 2.43
N ARG A 63 8.93 10.08 3.44
CA ARG A 63 9.42 10.61 4.71
C ARG A 63 8.49 10.21 5.85
N LEU A 64 8.32 8.90 6.03
CA LEU A 64 7.41 8.34 7.03
C LEU A 64 7.84 8.76 8.46
N PRO A 65 7.02 9.54 9.18
CA PRO A 65 7.30 9.85 10.57
C PRO A 65 7.30 8.60 11.43
N GLU A 66 8.19 8.53 12.43
CA GLU A 66 8.30 7.36 13.32
C GLU A 66 6.97 7.06 14.03
N ALA A 67 6.25 8.10 14.46
CA ALA A 67 4.93 7.97 15.07
C ALA A 67 3.94 7.26 14.13
N LEU A 68 3.94 7.61 12.85
CA LEU A 68 3.05 6.98 11.87
C LEU A 68 3.45 5.53 11.60
N VAL A 69 4.75 5.23 11.51
CA VAL A 69 5.24 3.86 11.36
C VAL A 69 4.76 2.98 12.51
N MET A 70 4.85 3.47 13.76
CA MET A 70 4.37 2.74 14.93
C MET A 70 2.87 2.44 14.84
N GLN A 71 2.06 3.42 14.44
CA GLN A 71 0.61 3.26 14.32
C GLN A 71 0.23 2.29 13.19
N LEU A 72 0.88 2.38 12.02
CA LEU A 72 0.65 1.47 10.90
C LEU A 72 1.07 0.03 11.24
N ARG A 73 2.16 -0.15 11.99
CA ARG A 73 2.59 -1.45 12.50
C ARG A 73 1.57 -2.01 13.50
N ALA A 74 1.05 -1.18 14.40
CA ALA A 74 0.04 -1.59 15.39
C ALA A 74 -1.32 -1.95 14.77
N ALA A 75 -1.67 -1.35 13.62
CA ALA A 75 -2.90 -1.66 12.89
C ALA A 75 -2.91 -3.08 12.28
N GLY A 76 -1.76 -3.74 12.18
CA GLY A 76 -1.65 -5.18 11.93
C GLY A 76 -2.03 -5.62 10.51
N ASP A 77 -2.63 -6.82 10.42
CA ASP A 77 -2.76 -7.57 9.17
C ASP A 77 -3.55 -6.86 8.07
N GLY A 78 -4.51 -6.00 8.44
CA GLY A 78 -5.28 -5.22 7.45
C GLY A 78 -4.42 -4.23 6.68
N VAL A 79 -3.45 -3.58 7.34
CA VAL A 79 -2.48 -2.71 6.70
C VAL A 79 -1.52 -3.52 5.84
N VAL A 80 -1.00 -4.64 6.37
CA VAL A 80 -0.09 -5.53 5.65
C VAL A 80 -0.72 -6.06 4.35
N ASP A 81 -1.97 -6.58 4.40
CA ASP A 81 -2.68 -7.09 3.21
C ASP A 81 -2.83 -5.99 2.15
N LEU A 82 -3.25 -4.79 2.56
CA LEU A 82 -3.40 -3.69 1.62
C LEU A 82 -2.07 -3.26 1.01
N THR A 83 -0.99 -3.20 1.78
CA THR A 83 0.33 -2.85 1.24
C THR A 83 0.83 -3.91 0.27
N VAL A 84 0.68 -5.21 0.57
CA VAL A 84 1.05 -6.31 -0.34
C VAL A 84 0.24 -6.29 -1.63
N ARG A 85 -1.08 -6.04 -1.54
CA ARG A 85 -1.92 -5.92 -2.75
C ARG A 85 -1.53 -4.71 -3.60
N ASN A 86 -1.24 -3.57 -2.97
CA ASN A 86 -0.79 -2.39 -3.70
C ASN A 86 0.55 -2.62 -4.39
N LEU A 87 1.50 -3.30 -3.73
CA LEU A 87 2.76 -3.71 -4.35
C LEU A 87 2.51 -4.53 -5.64
N ALA A 88 1.69 -5.57 -5.55
CA ALA A 88 1.39 -6.43 -6.69
C ALA A 88 0.72 -5.66 -7.85
N MET A 89 -0.29 -4.85 -7.51
CA MET A 89 -1.03 -4.04 -8.49
C MET A 89 -0.11 -3.03 -9.19
N SER A 90 0.68 -2.26 -8.43
CA SER A 90 1.52 -1.22 -9.00
C SER A 90 2.69 -1.79 -9.80
N THR A 91 3.25 -2.93 -9.38
CA THR A 91 4.28 -3.62 -10.16
C THR A 91 3.73 -4.08 -11.52
N ALA A 92 2.55 -4.70 -11.54
CA ALA A 92 1.90 -5.12 -12.78
C ALA A 92 1.55 -3.92 -13.69
N MET A 93 1.09 -2.81 -13.10
CA MET A 93 0.74 -1.59 -13.83
C MET A 93 1.95 -0.83 -14.37
N ALA A 94 3.09 -0.85 -13.68
CA ALA A 94 4.33 -0.30 -14.22
C ALA A 94 4.71 -0.97 -15.55
N MET A 95 4.56 -2.29 -15.65
CA MET A 95 4.80 -3.01 -16.91
C MET A 95 3.75 -2.69 -17.96
N HIS A 96 2.47 -2.67 -17.59
CA HIS A 96 1.39 -2.33 -18.50
C HIS A 96 1.59 -0.94 -19.14
N HIS A 97 1.86 0.07 -18.33
CA HIS A 97 2.11 1.43 -18.81
C HIS A 97 3.39 1.54 -19.63
N GLN A 98 4.43 0.77 -19.28
CA GLN A 98 5.64 0.66 -20.12
C GLN A 98 5.32 0.13 -21.52
N ARG A 99 4.56 -0.98 -21.62
CA ARG A 99 4.16 -1.56 -22.90
C ARG A 99 3.27 -0.62 -23.72
N ALA A 100 2.48 0.21 -23.04
CA ALA A 100 1.64 1.24 -23.67
C ALA A 100 2.41 2.51 -24.07
N GLY A 101 3.69 2.65 -23.69
CA GLY A 101 4.47 3.87 -23.91
C GLY A 101 4.07 5.06 -23.02
N ASP A 102 3.28 4.83 -21.97
CA ASP A 102 2.82 5.85 -21.03
C ASP A 102 3.82 5.99 -19.87
N MET A 103 4.87 6.78 -20.13
CA MET A 103 5.97 6.96 -19.18
C MET A 103 5.53 7.66 -17.89
N THR A 104 4.51 8.52 -17.94
CA THR A 104 3.99 9.22 -16.76
C THR A 104 3.28 8.26 -15.82
N GLN A 105 2.35 7.45 -16.34
CA GLN A 105 1.65 6.46 -15.54
C GLN A 105 2.58 5.33 -15.09
N GLN A 106 3.59 4.97 -15.90
CA GLN A 106 4.65 4.06 -15.48
C GLN A 106 5.41 4.60 -14.27
N ALA A 107 5.81 5.88 -14.29
CA ALA A 107 6.52 6.51 -13.18
C ALA A 107 5.66 6.53 -11.90
N GLY A 108 4.38 6.86 -12.02
CA GLY A 108 3.43 6.81 -10.91
C GLY A 108 3.32 5.40 -10.30
N SER A 109 3.22 4.37 -11.15
CA SER A 109 3.17 2.97 -10.69
C SER A 109 4.46 2.54 -9.99
N LYS A 110 5.63 2.91 -10.54
CA LYS A 110 6.93 2.65 -9.91
C LYS A 110 7.07 3.34 -8.56
N ARG A 111 6.56 4.56 -8.41
CA ARG A 111 6.52 5.27 -7.12
C ARG A 111 5.71 4.50 -6.09
N VAL A 112 4.51 4.03 -6.45
CA VAL A 112 3.68 3.21 -5.55
C VAL A 112 4.39 1.91 -5.17
N THR A 113 5.03 1.22 -6.12
CA THR A 113 5.81 0.00 -5.85
C THR A 113 6.90 0.29 -4.82
N SER A 114 7.72 1.32 -5.05
CA SER A 114 8.80 1.69 -4.13
C SER A 114 8.29 2.02 -2.72
N ARG A 115 7.21 2.80 -2.62
CA ARG A 115 6.60 3.16 -1.33
C ARG A 115 6.04 1.94 -0.60
N CYS A 116 5.46 0.99 -1.31
CA CYS A 116 5.00 -0.28 -0.72
C CYS A 116 6.18 -1.12 -0.23
N THR A 117 7.25 -1.24 -1.02
CA THR A 117 8.47 -1.95 -0.63
C THR A 117 9.05 -1.40 0.67
N GLU A 118 9.23 -0.08 0.76
CA GLU A 118 9.77 0.54 1.99
C GLU A 118 8.82 0.40 3.18
N LEU A 119 7.51 0.57 2.97
CA LEU A 119 6.54 0.38 4.05
C LEU A 119 6.56 -1.07 4.58
N LEU A 120 6.60 -2.08 3.70
CA LEU A 120 6.63 -3.50 4.11
C LEU A 120 7.86 -3.83 4.96
N ARG A 121 9.02 -3.20 4.71
CA ARG A 121 10.22 -3.35 5.56
C ARG A 121 10.04 -2.78 6.96
N LEU A 122 9.10 -1.84 7.14
CA LEU A 122 8.84 -1.16 8.41
C LEU A 122 7.66 -1.78 9.19
N LEU A 123 6.83 -2.61 8.57
CA LEU A 123 5.70 -3.27 9.22
C LEU A 123 6.15 -4.48 10.06
N GLU A 124 5.20 -5.21 10.68
CA GLU A 124 5.52 -6.36 11.52
C GLU A 124 6.11 -7.50 10.66
N PRO A 125 7.36 -7.94 10.92
CA PRO A 125 8.07 -8.83 10.00
C PRO A 125 7.42 -10.21 9.77
N LYS A 126 6.76 -10.79 10.78
CA LYS A 126 6.11 -12.11 10.64
C LYS A 126 4.85 -12.00 9.80
N SER A 127 3.98 -11.03 10.07
CA SER A 127 2.77 -10.76 9.27
C SER A 127 3.15 -10.46 7.82
N VAL A 128 4.18 -9.64 7.59
CA VAL A 128 4.68 -9.36 6.23
C VAL A 128 5.17 -10.62 5.54
N LYS A 129 6.03 -11.40 6.20
CA LYS A 129 6.55 -12.66 5.63
C LYS A 129 5.41 -13.60 5.26
N THR A 130 4.50 -13.89 6.19
CA THR A 130 3.37 -14.80 5.94
C THR A 130 2.51 -14.31 4.78
N ARG A 131 2.22 -13.01 4.72
CA ARG A 131 1.38 -12.44 3.66
C ARG A 131 2.07 -12.48 2.29
N LEU A 132 3.38 -12.24 2.23
CA LEU A 132 4.17 -12.31 1.00
C LEU A 132 4.30 -13.76 0.49
N GLU A 133 4.51 -14.73 1.39
CA GLU A 133 4.53 -16.15 1.05
C GLU A 133 3.19 -16.61 0.45
N GLN A 134 2.05 -16.13 0.99
CA GLN A 134 0.73 -16.40 0.42
C GLN A 134 0.56 -15.84 -1.01
N LEU A 135 1.10 -14.65 -1.27
CA LEU A 135 1.06 -14.07 -2.60
C LEU A 135 1.97 -14.83 -3.58
N LEU A 136 3.20 -15.18 -3.16
CA LEU A 136 4.14 -16.00 -3.95
C LEU A 136 3.53 -17.34 -4.34
N GLU A 137 2.92 -18.04 -3.39
CA GLU A 137 2.24 -19.31 -3.61
C GLU A 137 1.18 -19.20 -4.72
N ALA A 138 0.42 -18.09 -4.77
CA ALA A 138 -0.57 -17.83 -5.80
C ALA A 138 0.07 -17.47 -7.15
N VAL A 139 1.13 -16.67 -7.15
CA VAL A 139 1.83 -16.21 -8.36
C VAL A 139 2.59 -17.36 -9.05
N GLU A 140 3.30 -18.19 -8.29
CA GLU A 140 4.18 -19.24 -8.83
C GLU A 140 3.46 -20.57 -9.07
N HIS A 141 2.48 -20.91 -8.23
CA HIS A 141 1.85 -22.22 -8.26
C HIS A 141 0.35 -22.18 -8.56
N THR A 142 -0.23 -20.99 -8.77
CA THR A 142 -1.65 -20.81 -9.07
C THR A 142 -2.55 -21.51 -8.03
N ARG A 143 -2.18 -21.41 -6.74
CA ARG A 143 -2.92 -22.01 -5.62
C ARG A 143 -3.01 -21.05 -4.43
N GLY A 144 -3.94 -21.29 -3.52
CA GLY A 144 -4.12 -20.46 -2.32
C GLY A 144 -5.07 -19.27 -2.51
N GLU A 145 -5.13 -18.42 -1.50
CA GLU A 145 -6.18 -17.41 -1.32
C GLU A 145 -6.13 -16.27 -2.34
N ASP A 146 -4.93 -15.91 -2.83
CA ASP A 146 -4.75 -14.79 -3.76
C ASP A 146 -4.97 -15.14 -5.23
N VAL A 147 -5.24 -16.40 -5.58
CA VAL A 147 -5.54 -16.78 -6.98
C VAL A 147 -6.75 -15.99 -7.50
N ALA A 148 -7.78 -15.82 -6.69
CA ALA A 148 -8.96 -15.03 -7.05
C ALA A 148 -8.63 -13.54 -7.24
N PHE A 149 -7.65 -13.01 -6.49
CA PHE A 149 -7.16 -11.65 -6.67
C PHE A 149 -6.40 -11.51 -7.98
N LEU A 150 -5.44 -12.40 -8.28
CA LEU A 150 -4.67 -12.38 -9.52
C LEU A 150 -5.57 -12.54 -10.75
N ASN A 151 -6.53 -13.47 -10.71
CA ASN A 151 -7.46 -13.72 -11.80
C ASN A 151 -8.43 -12.55 -12.05
N ARG A 152 -8.84 -11.85 -10.99
CA ARG A 152 -9.70 -10.66 -11.12
C ARG A 152 -9.05 -9.57 -11.95
N TRP A 153 -7.73 -9.42 -11.82
CA TRP A 153 -6.96 -8.42 -12.55
C TRP A 153 -6.38 -8.93 -13.87
N GLY A 154 -6.32 -10.25 -14.06
CA GLY A 154 -5.91 -10.87 -15.33
C GLY A 154 -4.42 -10.69 -15.63
N TYR A 155 -3.55 -10.75 -14.62
CA TYR A 155 -2.11 -10.58 -14.81
C TYR A 155 -1.50 -11.68 -15.68
N ASP A 156 -0.68 -11.27 -16.66
CA ASP A 156 0.09 -12.18 -17.50
C ASP A 156 1.36 -12.71 -16.81
N ASP A 157 2.04 -13.66 -17.44
CA ASP A 157 3.20 -14.35 -16.86
C ASP A 157 4.38 -13.41 -16.61
N GLU A 158 4.61 -12.40 -17.46
CA GLU A 158 5.66 -11.41 -17.23
C GLU A 158 5.31 -10.49 -16.05
N GLN A 159 4.04 -10.09 -15.91
CA GLN A 159 3.57 -9.33 -14.74
C GLN A 159 3.71 -10.14 -13.45
N LYS A 160 3.38 -11.44 -13.48
CA LYS A 160 3.59 -12.36 -12.36
C LYS A 160 5.07 -12.47 -11.98
N GLN A 161 5.96 -12.64 -12.95
CA GLN A 161 7.41 -12.67 -12.70
C GLN A 161 7.92 -11.36 -12.07
N ALA A 162 7.43 -10.21 -12.53
CA ALA A 162 7.80 -8.93 -11.92
C ALA A 162 7.27 -8.77 -10.48
N ILE A 163 6.07 -9.31 -10.19
CA ILE A 163 5.54 -9.37 -8.83
C ILE A 163 6.45 -10.23 -7.95
N THR A 164 6.84 -11.44 -8.38
CA THR A 164 7.80 -12.28 -7.66
C THR A 164 9.09 -11.54 -7.36
N ALA A 165 9.71 -10.90 -8.37
CA ALA A 165 10.94 -10.14 -8.17
C ALA A 165 10.76 -8.97 -7.18
N SER A 166 9.60 -8.31 -7.17
CA SER A 166 9.29 -7.24 -6.21
C SER A 166 9.18 -7.77 -4.78
N ILE A 167 8.69 -9.00 -4.61
CA ILE A 167 8.58 -9.67 -3.31
C ILE A 167 9.97 -10.09 -2.82
N GLU A 168 10.79 -10.69 -3.68
CA GLU A 168 12.16 -11.13 -3.37
C GLU A 168 13.03 -9.95 -2.90
N ALA A 169 12.90 -8.78 -3.55
CA ALA A 169 13.63 -7.56 -3.17
C ALA A 169 13.33 -7.05 -1.73
N ILE A 170 12.23 -7.49 -1.11
CA ILE A 170 11.91 -7.18 0.29
C ILE A 170 12.68 -8.12 1.22
N ALA A 171 12.89 -9.38 0.82
CA ALA A 171 13.55 -10.41 1.63
C ALA A 171 15.08 -10.28 1.67
N GLU A 172 15.69 -9.55 0.73
CA GLU A 172 17.14 -9.34 0.64
C GLU A 172 17.71 -8.25 1.57
N THR A 173 16.88 -7.69 2.47
CA THR A 173 17.25 -6.56 3.36
C THR A 173 17.19 -6.95 4.82
#